data_AF-A0A6C0KDF2-F1
#
_entry.id   AF-A0A6C0KDF2-F1
#
_cell.length_a   1.000
_cell.length_b   1.000
_cell.length_c   1.000
_cell.angle_alpha   90.00
_cell.angle_beta   90.00
_cell.angle_gamma   90.00
#
_symmetry.space_group_name_H-M   'P 1'
#
loop_
_entity.id
_entity.type
_entity.pdbx_description
1 polymer ?
#
loop_
_entity_poly.entity_id
_entity_poly.type
_entity_poly.pdbx_seq_one_letter_code
_entity_poly.pdbx_strand_id
1 'polypeptide(L)'
;MSFGGPPPAATIPSGPFESAVVQVASSPYTIAAAIFLLNIGGRFLPGEISKGQEKFLNQPWFRRLMIFVIFFVATRNLIIAGMLSLVIILLVSYLLNENSSMFLFKGYGNEPRNDSKQPNESLTPDEQEIFKRLSEKHARLQQQAGTPLELESPVPSKHVEVHNNYQKTLRNLWLKMSSTV
;
A
#
# COMPACT_ATOMS: atom_id res chain seq x y z
N MET A 1 -42.07 -1.28 -22.94
CA MET A 1 -40.88 -2.10 -23.22
C MET A 1 -40.56 -2.87 -21.95
N SER A 2 -40.90 -4.17 -21.91
CA SER A 2 -40.66 -5.03 -20.74
C SER A 2 -39.18 -5.39 -20.70
N PHE A 3 -38.43 -4.80 -19.77
CA PHE A 3 -37.01 -5.09 -19.52
C PHE A 3 -36.81 -6.36 -18.68
N GLY A 4 -37.75 -7.31 -18.73
CA GLY A 4 -37.59 -8.63 -18.15
C GLY A 4 -37.19 -9.62 -19.23
N GLY A 5 -35.88 -9.76 -19.50
CA GLY A 5 -35.39 -10.96 -20.16
C GLY A 5 -35.85 -12.19 -19.38
N PRO A 6 -36.02 -13.36 -20.02
CA PRO A 6 -36.39 -14.57 -19.32
C PRO A 6 -35.44 -14.76 -18.13
N PRO A 7 -35.98 -15.04 -16.91
CA PRO A 7 -35.12 -15.29 -15.76
C PRO A 7 -34.08 -16.34 -16.16
N PRO A 8 -32.79 -16.13 -15.81
CA PRO A 8 -31.74 -17.11 -16.12
C PRO A 8 -32.27 -18.46 -15.68
N ALA A 9 -32.32 -19.42 -16.63
CA ALA A 9 -32.95 -20.71 -16.42
C ALA A 9 -32.47 -21.27 -15.08
N ALA A 10 -33.33 -21.17 -14.06
CA ALA A 10 -33.03 -21.70 -12.75
C ALA A 10 -32.76 -23.18 -13.01
N THR A 11 -31.53 -23.62 -12.71
CA THR A 11 -31.15 -25.02 -12.83
C THR A 11 -32.23 -25.83 -12.15
N ILE A 12 -33.03 -26.54 -12.94
CA ILE A 12 -34.14 -27.33 -12.41
C ILE A 12 -33.47 -28.34 -11.47
N PRO A 13 -33.77 -28.29 -10.16
CA PRO A 13 -33.06 -29.13 -9.21
C PRO A 13 -33.27 -30.59 -9.59
N SER A 14 -32.16 -31.29 -9.86
CA SER A 14 -32.13 -32.68 -10.33
C SER A 14 -32.54 -33.69 -9.25
N GLY A 15 -32.62 -33.26 -7.98
CA GLY A 15 -32.97 -34.10 -6.85
C GLY A 15 -33.50 -33.32 -5.63
N PRO A 16 -33.91 -34.05 -4.57
CA PRO A 16 -34.49 -33.47 -3.36
C PRO A 16 -33.48 -32.64 -2.56
N PHE A 17 -32.19 -32.97 -2.65
CA PHE A 17 -31.14 -32.20 -1.99
C PHE A 17 -30.93 -30.85 -2.67
N GLU A 18 -30.79 -30.82 -4.00
CA GLU A 18 -30.62 -29.57 -4.75
C GLU A 18 -31.85 -28.66 -4.58
N SER A 19 -33.04 -29.26 -4.51
CA SER A 19 -34.28 -28.52 -4.24
C SER A 19 -34.27 -27.85 -2.87
N ALA A 20 -33.82 -28.56 -1.83
CA ALA A 20 -33.72 -28.01 -0.48
C ALA A 20 -32.67 -26.87 -0.42
N VAL A 21 -31.52 -27.04 -1.07
CA VAL A 21 -30.47 -26.00 -1.14
C VAL A 21 -30.99 -24.75 -1.86
N VAL A 22 -31.68 -24.91 -2.98
CA VAL A 22 -32.27 -23.78 -3.72
C VAL A 22 -33.34 -23.07 -2.90
N GLN A 23 -34.20 -23.79 -2.17
CA GLN A 23 -35.21 -23.18 -1.30
C GLN A 23 -34.57 -22.37 -0.16
N VAL A 24 -33.52 -22.90 0.47
CA VAL A 24 -32.81 -22.17 1.54
C VAL A 24 -32.11 -20.94 0.98
N ALA A 25 -31.40 -21.07 -0.15
CA ALA A 25 -30.63 -19.98 -0.75
C ALA A 25 -31.52 -18.85 -1.32
N SER A 26 -32.72 -19.16 -1.79
CA SER A 26 -33.67 -18.17 -2.34
C SER A 26 -34.57 -17.51 -1.29
N SER A 27 -34.56 -18.00 -0.05
CA SER A 27 -35.36 -17.41 1.03
C SER A 27 -34.90 -15.97 1.33
N PRO A 28 -35.83 -14.98 1.39
CA PRO A 28 -35.50 -13.59 1.71
C PRO A 28 -34.73 -13.42 3.03
N TYR A 29 -35.02 -14.28 4.01
CA TYR A 29 -34.32 -14.27 5.30
C TYR A 29 -32.86 -14.69 5.17
N THR A 30 -32.57 -15.71 4.36
CA THR A 30 -31.20 -16.16 4.08
C THR A 30 -30.43 -15.09 3.32
N ILE A 31 -31.05 -14.46 2.32
CA ILE A 31 -30.43 -13.37 1.57
C ILE A 31 -30.14 -12.17 2.49
N ALA A 32 -31.09 -11.79 3.35
CA ALA A 32 -30.92 -10.70 4.31
C ALA A 32 -29.80 -11.01 5.31
N ALA A 33 -29.77 -12.23 5.86
CA ALA A 33 -28.71 -12.68 6.75
C ALA A 33 -27.33 -12.68 6.06
N ALA A 34 -27.26 -13.12 4.80
CA ALA A 34 -26.03 -13.13 4.03
C ALA A 34 -25.49 -11.71 3.77
N ILE A 35 -26.36 -10.76 3.41
CA ILE A 35 -25.98 -9.34 3.24
C ILE A 35 -25.48 -8.75 4.56
N PHE A 36 -26.16 -9.05 5.66
CA PHE A 36 -25.75 -8.60 6.99
C PHE A 36 -24.37 -9.16 7.38
N LEU A 37 -24.16 -10.46 7.19
CA LEU A 37 -22.88 -11.12 7.42
C LEU A 37 -21.77 -10.55 6.54
N LEU A 38 -22.05 -10.24 5.27
CA LEU A 38 -21.07 -9.64 4.37
C LEU A 38 -20.62 -8.25 4.85
N ASN A 39 -21.54 -7.44 5.36
CA ASN A 39 -21.22 -6.13 5.90
C ASN A 39 -20.32 -6.22 7.16
N ILE A 40 -20.53 -7.22 8.02
CA ILE A 40 -19.69 -7.44 9.21
C ILE A 40 -18.37 -8.12 8.85
N GLY A 41 -18.41 -9.16 8.02
CA GLY A 41 -17.25 -9.94 7.59
C GLY A 41 -16.28 -9.14 6.73
N GLY A 42 -16.78 -8.16 5.97
CA GLY A 42 -16.00 -7.25 5.14
C GLY A 42 -14.83 -6.59 5.87
N ARG A 43 -15.00 -6.24 7.16
CA ARG A 43 -13.95 -5.57 7.95
C ARG A 43 -12.85 -6.53 8.46
N PHE A 44 -13.13 -7.83 8.52
CA PHE A 44 -12.21 -8.84 9.06
C PHE A 44 -11.37 -9.51 7.97
N LEU A 45 -11.85 -9.52 6.73
CA LEU A 45 -11.14 -10.05 5.57
C LEU A 45 -9.71 -9.50 5.39
N PRO A 46 -9.42 -8.20 5.57
CA PRO A 46 -8.06 -7.68 5.41
C PRO A 46 -7.03 -8.27 6.39
N GLY A 47 -7.47 -8.70 7.59
CA GLY A 47 -6.56 -9.25 8.61
C GLY A 47 -6.04 -10.65 8.31
N GLU A 48 -6.72 -11.40 7.44
CA GLU A 48 -6.33 -12.76 7.01
C GLU A 48 -5.43 -12.74 5.76
N ILE A 49 -5.28 -11.57 5.13
CA ILE A 49 -4.51 -11.40 3.91
C ILE A 49 -3.04 -11.18 4.26
N SER A 50 -2.14 -11.95 3.64
CA SER A 50 -0.69 -11.77 3.83
C SER A 50 -0.20 -10.42 3.26
N LYS A 51 0.90 -9.89 3.78
CA LYS A 51 1.50 -8.63 3.32
C LYS A 51 1.79 -8.59 1.81
N GLY A 52 2.14 -9.74 1.22
CA GLY A 52 2.38 -9.85 -0.23
C GLY A 52 1.09 -9.72 -1.05
N GLN A 53 0.01 -10.36 -0.60
CA GLN A 53 -1.31 -10.24 -1.22
C GLN A 53 -1.88 -8.84 -1.06
N GLU A 54 -1.74 -8.23 0.10
CA GLU A 54 -2.16 -6.84 0.33
C GLU A 54 -1.47 -5.89 -0.66
N LYS A 55 -0.16 -6.02 -0.84
CA LYS A 55 0.59 -5.22 -1.82
C LYS A 55 0.10 -5.41 -3.26
N PHE A 56 -0.32 -6.60 -3.63
CA PHE A 56 -0.91 -6.90 -4.93
C PHE A 56 -2.31 -6.28 -5.08
N LEU A 57 -3.18 -6.45 -4.08
CA LEU A 57 -4.54 -5.90 -4.08
C LEU A 57 -4.56 -4.37 -4.04
N ASN A 58 -3.55 -3.76 -3.42
CA ASN A 58 -3.38 -2.30 -3.37
C ASN A 58 -2.81 -1.70 -4.66
N GLN A 59 -2.46 -2.50 -5.67
CA GLN A 59 -1.98 -1.96 -6.94
C GLN A 59 -3.09 -1.14 -7.64
N PRO A 60 -2.78 0.08 -8.14
CA PRO A 60 -3.79 0.96 -8.75
C PRO A 60 -4.53 0.33 -9.93
N TRP A 61 -3.83 -0.46 -10.74
CA TRP A 61 -4.44 -1.17 -11.88
C TRP A 61 -5.41 -2.27 -11.40
N PHE A 62 -5.06 -2.99 -10.33
CA PHE A 62 -5.90 -4.05 -9.78
C PHE A 62 -7.17 -3.47 -9.16
N ARG A 63 -7.05 -2.35 -8.42
CA ARG A 63 -8.22 -1.64 -7.88
C ARG A 63 -9.18 -1.18 -9.00
N ARG A 64 -8.66 -0.68 -10.12
CA ARG A 64 -9.47 -0.31 -11.29
C ARG A 64 -10.13 -1.54 -11.94
N LEU A 65 -9.42 -2.65 -12.01
CA LEU A 65 -9.98 -3.93 -12.49
C LEU A 65 -11.12 -4.41 -11.60
N MET A 66 -11.00 -4.32 -10.27
CA MET A 66 -12.07 -4.70 -9.34
C MET A 66 -13.35 -3.89 -9.56
N ILE A 67 -13.22 -2.57 -9.78
CA ILE A 67 -14.37 -1.71 -10.09
C ILE A 67 -15.09 -2.19 -11.36
N PHE A 68 -14.32 -2.50 -12.41
CA PHE A 68 -14.89 -3.07 -13.64
C PHE A 68 -15.61 -4.41 -13.38
N VAL A 69 -15.01 -5.31 -12.61
CA VAL A 69 -15.61 -6.61 -12.26
C VAL A 69 -16.93 -6.44 -11.51
N ILE A 70 -17.01 -5.49 -10.58
CA ILE A 70 -18.25 -5.18 -9.84
C ILE A 70 -19.36 -4.76 -10.82
N PHE A 71 -19.07 -3.85 -11.74
CA PHE A 71 -20.05 -3.44 -12.76
C PHE A 71 -20.39 -4.57 -13.74
N PHE A 72 -19.43 -5.41 -14.09
CA PHE A 72 -19.67 -6.55 -14.96
C PHE A 72 -20.58 -7.59 -14.31
N VAL A 73 -20.39 -7.88 -13.02
CA VAL A 73 -21.27 -8.78 -12.27
C VAL A 73 -22.69 -8.20 -12.16
N ALA A 74 -22.83 -6.89 -11.95
CA ALA A 74 -24.11 -6.21 -11.84
C ALA A 74 -24.87 -6.13 -13.17
N THR A 75 -24.18 -5.82 -14.28
CA THR A 75 -24.82 -5.56 -15.58
C THR A 75 -24.87 -6.77 -16.51
N ARG A 76 -23.98 -7.75 -16.30
CA ARG A 76 -23.77 -8.91 -17.18
C ARG A 76 -23.50 -8.56 -18.64
N ASN A 77 -23.09 -7.31 -18.92
CA ASN A 77 -22.80 -6.81 -20.26
C ASN A 77 -21.42 -6.14 -20.30
N LEU A 78 -20.54 -6.67 -21.15
CA LEU A 78 -19.14 -6.24 -21.21
C LEU A 78 -18.98 -4.77 -21.63
N ILE A 79 -19.76 -4.31 -22.61
CA ILE A 79 -19.65 -2.95 -23.16
C ILE A 79 -20.17 -1.93 -22.14
N ILE A 80 -21.34 -2.22 -21.54
CA ILE A 80 -21.96 -1.34 -20.54
C ILE A 80 -21.07 -1.26 -19.29
N ALA A 81 -20.57 -2.40 -18.80
CA ALA A 81 -19.66 -2.45 -17.66
C ALA A 81 -18.37 -1.67 -17.92
N GLY A 82 -17.80 -1.80 -19.13
CA GLY A 82 -16.61 -1.06 -19.55
C GLY A 82 -16.85 0.45 -19.51
N MET A 83 -17.88 0.94 -20.18
CA MET A 83 -18.21 2.37 -20.21
C MET A 83 -18.49 2.93 -18.81
N LEU A 84 -19.26 2.22 -18.00
CA LEU A 84 -19.60 2.65 -16.64
C LEU A 84 -18.38 2.68 -15.73
N SER A 85 -17.51 1.68 -15.85
CA SER A 85 -16.23 1.65 -15.13
C SER A 85 -15.29 2.79 -15.55
N LEU A 86 -15.30 3.19 -16.82
CA LEU A 86 -14.45 4.28 -17.30
C LEU A 86 -14.94 5.63 -16.77
N VAL A 87 -16.26 5.87 -16.82
CA VAL A 87 -16.88 7.08 -16.26
C VAL A 87 -16.63 7.19 -14.76
N ILE A 88 -16.83 6.11 -13.99
CA ILE A 88 -16.65 6.17 -12.53
C ILE A 88 -15.18 6.34 -12.14
N ILE A 89 -14.24 5.70 -12.85
CA ILE A 89 -12.81 5.85 -12.59
C ILE A 89 -12.42 7.30 -12.86
N LEU A 90 -12.94 7.92 -13.92
CA LEU A 90 -12.70 9.33 -14.23
C LEU A 90 -13.28 10.25 -13.14
N LEU A 91 -14.51 9.98 -12.69
CA LEU A 91 -15.15 10.73 -11.61
C LEU A 91 -14.34 10.64 -10.31
N VAL A 92 -14.10 9.43 -9.81
CA VAL A 92 -13.49 9.21 -8.49
C VAL A 92 -11.99 9.53 -8.48
N SER A 93 -11.26 9.21 -9.56
CA SER A 93 -9.80 9.40 -9.59
C SER A 93 -9.38 10.81 -9.99
N TYR A 94 -10.21 11.54 -10.74
CA TYR A 94 -9.86 12.87 -11.27
C TYR A 94 -10.83 13.97 -10.84
N LEU A 95 -12.14 13.83 -11.11
CA LEU A 95 -13.10 14.92 -10.94
C LEU A 95 -13.44 15.19 -9.46
N LEU A 96 -13.49 14.13 -8.65
CA LEU A 96 -13.81 14.15 -7.22
C LEU A 96 -12.57 13.94 -6.35
N ASN A 97 -11.39 13.81 -6.94
CA ASN A 97 -10.15 13.63 -6.21
C ASN A 97 -9.53 14.99 -5.88
N GLU A 98 -9.46 15.33 -4.59
CA GLU A 98 -8.86 16.57 -4.09
C GLU A 98 -7.39 16.75 -4.48
N ASN A 99 -6.65 15.67 -4.74
CA ASN A 99 -5.25 15.71 -5.18
C ASN A 99 -5.08 15.88 -6.70
N SER A 100 -6.18 15.84 -7.47
CA SER A 100 -6.16 16.00 -8.92
C SER A 100 -6.24 17.48 -9.31
N SER A 101 -5.50 17.88 -10.34
CA SER A 101 -5.60 19.22 -10.92
C SER A 101 -7.02 19.56 -11.43
N MET A 102 -7.85 18.54 -11.69
CA MET A 102 -9.20 18.65 -12.23
C MET A 102 -10.29 18.45 -11.15
N PHE A 103 -9.97 18.71 -9.88
CA PHE A 103 -10.96 18.65 -8.80
C PHE A 103 -12.07 19.69 -9.01
N LEU A 104 -13.31 19.21 -9.14
CA LEU A 104 -14.46 20.05 -9.50
C LEU A 104 -14.84 21.05 -8.40
N PHE A 105 -14.59 20.73 -7.13
CA PHE A 105 -14.96 21.58 -5.99
C PHE A 105 -13.84 22.52 -5.51
N LYS A 106 -12.86 22.80 -6.38
CA LYS A 106 -11.76 23.73 -6.08
C LYS A 106 -12.33 25.14 -5.88
N GLY A 107 -12.58 25.52 -4.62
CA GLY A 107 -13.16 26.81 -4.22
C GLY A 107 -14.42 26.74 -3.36
N TYR A 108 -15.00 25.56 -3.13
CA TYR A 108 -16.07 25.35 -2.14
C TYR A 108 -15.45 24.93 -0.81
N GLY A 109 -15.32 25.87 0.13
CA GLY A 109 -14.66 25.67 1.42
C GLY A 109 -13.21 26.16 1.42
N ASN A 110 -13.03 27.48 1.49
CA ASN A 110 -11.73 28.08 1.74
C ASN A 110 -11.34 27.86 3.21
N GLU A 111 -10.78 26.70 3.52
CA GLU A 111 -9.69 26.67 4.49
C GLU A 111 -8.38 26.58 3.69
N PRO A 112 -7.41 27.47 3.93
CA PRO A 112 -6.07 27.29 3.39
C PRO A 112 -5.52 25.99 3.96
N ARG A 113 -5.60 24.91 3.19
CA ARG A 113 -4.91 23.65 3.51
C ARG A 113 -3.43 23.98 3.39
N ASN A 114 -2.82 24.22 4.55
CA ASN A 114 -1.39 24.26 4.70
C ASN A 114 -0.91 22.84 4.32
N ASP A 115 -0.35 22.67 3.12
CA ASP A 115 0.19 21.40 2.61
C ASP A 115 1.40 20.88 3.43
N SER A 116 1.63 21.47 4.60
CA SER A 116 2.54 20.98 5.65
C SER A 116 1.90 19.95 6.59
N LYS A 117 0.68 19.46 6.32
CA LYS A 117 0.22 18.19 6.92
C LYS A 117 1.01 17.03 6.31
N GLN A 118 2.22 16.81 6.85
CA GLN A 118 2.71 15.45 7.08
C GLN A 118 1.54 14.64 7.64
N PRO A 119 1.34 13.37 7.23
CA PRO A 119 0.34 12.56 7.89
C PRO A 119 0.66 12.63 9.38
N ASN A 120 -0.26 13.15 10.18
CA ASN A 120 -0.25 12.97 11.62
C ASN A 120 -0.55 11.49 11.91
N GLU A 121 0.28 10.62 11.33
CA GLU A 121 0.63 9.35 11.88
C GLU A 121 1.33 9.74 13.17
N SER A 122 0.56 9.79 14.26
CA SER A 122 1.14 9.77 15.59
C SER A 122 2.08 8.57 15.59
N LEU A 123 3.39 8.86 15.56
CA LEU A 123 4.46 7.89 15.54
C LEU A 123 4.08 6.76 16.48
N THR A 124 4.14 5.52 15.99
CA THR A 124 3.98 4.37 16.87
C THR A 124 4.98 4.52 18.04
N PRO A 125 4.65 4.05 19.25
CA PRO A 125 5.50 4.25 20.43
C PRO A 125 6.98 3.86 20.18
N ASP A 126 7.21 2.87 19.31
CA ASP A 126 8.53 2.43 18.88
C ASP A 126 9.28 3.48 18.04
N GLU A 127 8.60 4.14 17.11
CA GLU A 127 9.19 5.17 16.24
C GLU A 127 9.54 6.44 17.03
N GLN A 128 8.77 6.77 18.06
CA GLN A 128 9.09 7.88 18.98
C GLN A 128 10.37 7.63 19.76
N GLU A 129 10.58 6.38 20.19
CA GLU A 129 11.79 5.99 20.90
C GLU A 129 13.02 6.06 19.98
N ILE A 130 12.89 5.60 18.73
CA ILE A 130 13.96 5.70 17.73
C ILE A 130 14.34 7.16 17.48
N PHE A 131 13.35 8.04 17.31
CA PHE A 131 13.59 9.48 17.15
C PHE A 131 14.30 10.09 18.36
N LYS A 132 13.86 9.74 19.58
CA LYS A 132 14.49 10.21 20.81
C LYS A 132 15.95 9.76 20.91
N ARG A 133 16.25 8.50 20.61
CA ARG A 133 17.61 7.94 20.59
C ARG A 133 18.48 8.62 19.53
N LEU A 134 17.94 8.89 18.34
CA LEU A 134 18.64 9.60 17.28
C LEU A 134 18.93 11.06 17.63
N SER A 135 17.96 11.75 18.23
CA SER A 135 18.14 13.15 18.67
C SER A 135 19.15 13.26 19.80
N GLU A 136 19.09 12.34 20.77
CA GLU A 136 20.06 12.30 21.87
C GLU A 136 21.45 12.00 21.34
N LYS A 137 21.58 11.08 20.38
CA LYS A 137 22.85 10.77 19.73
C LYS A 137 23.40 11.97 18.95
N HIS A 138 22.56 12.71 18.23
CA HIS A 138 22.97 13.94 17.54
C HIS A 138 23.40 15.04 18.53
N ALA A 139 22.66 15.22 19.62
CA ALA A 139 23.02 16.18 20.67
C ALA A 139 24.35 15.81 21.34
N ARG A 140 24.59 14.52 21.61
CA ARG A 140 25.86 14.02 22.16
C ARG A 140 27.03 14.23 21.19
N LEU A 141 26.81 14.02 19.90
CA LEU A 141 27.82 14.27 18.87
C LEU A 141 28.13 15.78 18.73
N GLN A 142 27.13 16.64 18.85
CA GLN A 142 27.33 18.10 18.86
C GLN A 142 28.02 18.58 20.15
N GLN A 143 27.72 17.98 21.29
CA GLN A 143 28.43 18.24 22.55
C GLN A 143 29.88 17.74 22.49
N GLN A 144 30.14 16.61 21.82
CA GLN A 144 31.50 16.12 21.53
C GLN A 144 32.26 16.98 20.52
N ALA A 145 31.58 17.79 19.69
CA ALA A 145 32.22 18.73 18.78
C ALA A 145 32.70 20.02 19.47
N GLY A 146 32.32 20.26 20.73
CA GLY A 146 32.72 21.42 21.54
C GLY A 146 33.92 21.22 22.45
N THR A 147 34.45 19.99 22.56
CA THR A 147 35.64 19.67 23.36
C THR A 147 36.74 19.21 22.41
N PRO A 148 37.97 19.76 22.46
CA PRO A 148 39.05 19.30 21.60
C PRO A 148 39.21 17.78 21.74
N LEU A 149 38.92 17.05 20.65
CA LEU A 149 39.03 15.60 20.61
C LEU A 149 40.51 15.22 20.75
N GLU A 150 40.92 14.83 21.95
CA GLU A 150 42.08 13.98 22.11
C GLU A 150 41.77 12.68 21.35
N LEU A 151 42.46 12.50 20.23
CA LEU A 151 42.35 11.33 19.35
C LEU A 151 42.79 10.09 20.13
N GLU A 152 41.88 9.47 20.87
CA GLU A 152 42.09 8.09 21.30
C GLU A 152 42.00 7.21 20.05
N SER A 153 43.17 6.86 19.55
CA SER A 153 43.38 6.01 18.38
C SER A 153 42.57 4.71 18.52
N PRO A 154 41.87 4.25 17.47
CA PRO A 154 41.02 3.08 17.56
C PRO A 154 41.87 1.83 17.83
N VAL A 155 41.47 1.05 18.85
CA VAL A 155 42.05 -0.26 19.17
C VAL A 155 42.03 -1.13 17.90
N PRO A 156 43.19 -1.64 17.44
CA PRO A 156 43.28 -2.32 16.16
C PRO A 156 42.58 -3.68 16.24
N SER A 157 41.44 -3.80 15.56
CA SER A 157 40.86 -5.11 15.26
C SER A 157 41.62 -5.74 14.08
N LYS A 158 41.86 -7.05 14.13
CA LYS A 158 42.64 -7.82 13.12
C LYS A 158 42.19 -7.55 11.67
N HIS A 159 40.92 -7.20 11.46
CA HIS A 159 40.36 -6.88 10.15
C HIS A 159 40.90 -5.56 9.56
N VAL A 160 41.27 -4.60 10.40
CA VAL A 160 41.85 -3.29 10.01
C VAL A 160 43.33 -3.43 9.65
N GLU A 161 44.07 -4.32 10.32
CA GLU A 161 45.49 -4.55 10.06
C GLU A 161 45.73 -5.18 8.67
N VAL A 162 44.88 -6.12 8.27
CA VAL A 162 44.92 -6.76 6.96
C VAL A 162 44.67 -5.74 5.84
N HIS A 163 43.69 -4.85 5.98
CA HIS A 163 43.39 -3.81 4.99
C HIS A 163 44.55 -2.81 4.81
N ASN A 164 45.22 -2.47 5.91
CA ASN A 164 46.33 -1.53 5.92
C ASN A 164 47.57 -2.09 5.19
N ASN A 165 47.80 -3.40 5.29
CA ASN A 165 48.91 -4.05 4.59
C ASN A 165 48.71 -4.08 3.06
N TYR A 166 47.50 -4.28 2.55
CA TYR A 166 47.22 -4.19 1.10
C TYR A 166 47.44 -2.78 0.57
N GLN A 167 47.01 -1.76 1.30
CA GLN A 167 47.24 -0.37 0.87
C GLN A 167 48.73 -0.01 0.87
N LYS A 168 49.50 -0.49 1.84
CA LYS A 168 50.96 -0.30 1.87
C LYS A 168 51.67 -1.00 0.72
N THR A 169 51.32 -2.24 0.41
CA THR A 169 51.94 -2.98 -0.71
C THR A 169 51.60 -2.36 -2.06
N LEU A 170 50.35 -1.93 -2.28
CA LEU A 170 49.94 -1.23 -3.50
C LEU A 170 50.66 0.11 -3.67
N ARG A 171 50.80 0.88 -2.59
CA ARG A 171 51.54 2.16 -2.62
C ARG A 171 53.01 1.94 -2.97
N ASN A 172 53.66 0.94 -2.38
CA ASN A 172 55.06 0.64 -2.67
C ASN A 172 55.26 0.12 -4.10
N LEU A 173 54.33 -0.69 -4.61
CA LEU A 173 54.33 -1.14 -6.00
C LEU A 173 54.17 0.02 -6.98
N TRP A 174 53.24 0.94 -6.69
CA TRP A 174 53.00 2.12 -7.51
C TRP A 174 54.23 3.05 -7.54
N LEU A 175 54.85 3.32 -6.37
CA LEU A 175 56.07 4.12 -6.28
C LEU A 175 57.28 3.47 -6.98
N LYS A 176 57.37 2.14 -6.95
CA LYS A 176 58.42 1.40 -7.66
C LYS A 176 58.23 1.47 -9.17
N MET A 177 56.99 1.31 -9.65
CA MET A 177 56.64 1.46 -11.07
C MET A 177 56.82 2.90 -11.57
N SER A 178 56.53 3.92 -10.75
CA SER A 178 56.71 5.33 -11.13
C SER A 178 58.18 5.78 -11.16
N SER A 179 59.09 5.00 -10.58
CA SER A 179 60.52 5.29 -10.49
C SER A 179 61.37 4.58 -11.56
N THR A 180 60.77 3.71 -12.38
CA THR A 180 61.47 2.92 -13.42
C THR A 180 61.12 3.34 -14.86
N VAL A 181 60.52 4.53 -15.03
CA VAL A 181 60.32 5.23 -16.31
C VAL A 181 61.05 6.55 -16.24
#